data_AF-A0A1E7F150-F1
#
_entry.id   AF-A0A1E7F150-F1
#
_cell.length_a   1.000
_cell.length_b   1.000
_cell.length_c   1.000
_cell.angle_alpha   90.00
_cell.angle_beta   90.00
_cell.angle_gamma   90.00
#
_symmetry.space_group_name_H-M   'P 1'
#
loop_
_entity.id
_entity.type
_entity.pdbx_description
1 polymer ?
#
loop_
_entity_poly.entity_id
_entity_poly.type
_entity_poly.pdbx_seq_one_letter_code
_entity_poly.pdbx_strand_id
1 'polypeptide(L)'
;MSMKSTYDDALSALTDVLSKREKELDAREEKLRKAEESFEVDRTTVYGDTNPMDVLHLNIGGTKTTVLRRTLASVPGSMLASKFSGRWDDGLEKDRDDNFFIDEEFSLFHPMLKYLRNKAHGIDRYPLNSPKRLGEGNTTQDFYRMVEYYGMTNGIYPMILNIHTGSEDSVEYIGPKEVNAKEWTTFQLVVEGGHGRRVKSYEVRLGDDVKRIQIGWKTSNGAVTFNEGTSQGVGDVTHTHALDLTRSTYLVNGNGNPIDRLEHKKGTTIRSEEYGKVWYVDGEIVCTSSEEKFEDIVASLFYGMHPMISIKGGMEITSVVLED
;
A
#
# COMPACT_ATOMS: atom_id res chain seq x y z
N MET A 1 2.95 -42.44 -39.50
CA MET A 1 2.44 -41.08 -39.26
C MET A 1 3.64 -40.21 -38.94
N SER A 2 3.85 -39.17 -39.75
CA SER A 2 5.14 -38.53 -40.00
C SER A 2 5.37 -37.33 -39.07
N MET A 3 6.63 -37.16 -38.64
CA MET A 3 7.20 -36.02 -37.89
C MET A 3 6.84 -34.64 -38.47
N LYS A 4 6.44 -34.60 -39.75
CA LYS A 4 5.93 -33.42 -40.46
C LYS A 4 4.58 -32.92 -39.92
N SER A 5 3.67 -33.84 -39.59
CA SER A 5 2.36 -33.52 -38.99
C SER A 5 2.52 -32.84 -37.63
N THR A 6 3.46 -33.33 -36.82
CA THR A 6 3.73 -32.80 -35.48
C THR A 6 4.34 -31.40 -35.52
N TYR A 7 5.11 -31.10 -36.57
CA TYR A 7 5.68 -29.76 -36.79
C TYR A 7 4.63 -28.75 -37.25
N ASP A 8 3.74 -29.15 -38.16
CA ASP A 8 2.65 -28.29 -38.64
C ASP A 8 1.65 -27.95 -37.51
N ASP A 9 1.35 -28.93 -36.65
CA ASP A 9 0.50 -28.72 -35.46
C ASP A 9 1.16 -27.75 -34.46
N ALA A 10 2.48 -27.86 -34.27
CA ALA A 10 3.23 -26.97 -33.38
C ALA A 10 3.32 -25.53 -33.94
N LEU A 11 3.48 -25.37 -35.26
CA LEU A 11 3.49 -24.05 -35.90
C LEU A 11 2.13 -23.37 -35.82
N SER A 12 1.04 -24.13 -36.00
CA SER A 12 -0.32 -23.61 -35.86
C SER A 12 -0.57 -23.13 -34.42
N ALA A 13 -0.25 -23.97 -33.43
CA ALA A 13 -0.40 -23.62 -32.02
C ALA A 13 0.42 -22.38 -31.63
N LEU A 14 1.65 -22.24 -32.15
CA LEU A 14 2.47 -21.06 -31.89
C LEU A 14 1.88 -19.80 -32.52
N THR A 15 1.33 -19.91 -33.73
CA THR A 15 0.71 -18.78 -34.44
C THR A 15 -0.53 -18.28 -33.70
N ASP A 16 -1.34 -19.20 -33.18
CA ASP A 16 -2.52 -18.88 -32.37
C ASP A 16 -2.13 -18.20 -31.05
N VAL A 17 -1.07 -18.68 -30.39
CA VAL A 17 -0.55 -18.07 -29.16
C VAL A 17 0.00 -16.67 -29.41
N LEU A 18 0.74 -16.47 -30.51
CA LEU A 18 1.28 -15.15 -30.88
C LEU A 18 0.17 -14.16 -31.21
N SER A 19 -0.81 -14.57 -32.02
CA SER A 19 -1.96 -13.72 -32.35
C SER A 19 -2.79 -13.35 -31.11
N LYS A 20 -2.94 -14.28 -30.16
CA LYS A 20 -3.61 -14.00 -28.89
C LYS A 20 -2.83 -12.99 -28.05
N ARG A 21 -1.51 -13.14 -27.93
CA ARG A 21 -0.67 -12.19 -27.19
C ARG A 21 -0.64 -10.80 -27.82
N GLU A 22 -0.60 -10.71 -29.14
CA GLU A 22 -0.63 -9.43 -29.86
C GLU A 22 -1.92 -8.67 -29.54
N LYS A 23 -3.09 -9.34 -29.61
CA LYS A 23 -4.37 -8.74 -29.21
C LYS A 23 -4.43 -8.32 -27.74
N GLU A 24 -3.81 -9.09 -26.85
CA GLU A 24 -3.73 -8.75 -25.43
C GLU A 24 -2.82 -7.53 -25.19
N LEU A 25 -1.73 -7.40 -25.94
CA LEU A 25 -0.84 -6.24 -25.89
C LEU A 25 -1.54 -4.99 -26.42
N ASP A 26 -2.20 -5.07 -27.57
CA ASP A 26 -2.95 -3.94 -28.14
C ASP A 26 -4.04 -3.44 -27.19
N ALA A 27 -4.77 -4.36 -26.56
CA ALA A 27 -5.79 -4.03 -25.57
C ALA A 27 -5.19 -3.39 -24.31
N ARG A 28 -3.97 -3.77 -23.93
CA ARG A 28 -3.23 -3.18 -22.80
C ARG A 28 -2.69 -1.80 -23.14
N GLU A 29 -2.13 -1.61 -24.32
CA GLU A 29 -1.65 -0.30 -24.80
C GLU A 29 -2.79 0.70 -24.92
N GLU A 30 -3.94 0.29 -25.47
CA GLU A 30 -5.10 1.18 -25.56
C GLU A 30 -5.67 1.57 -24.19
N LYS A 31 -5.64 0.64 -23.22
CA LYS A 31 -6.00 0.96 -21.82
C LYS A 31 -4.99 1.90 -21.19
N LEU A 32 -3.69 1.71 -21.43
CA LEU A 32 -2.64 2.59 -20.93
C LEU A 32 -2.78 3.99 -21.52
N ARG A 33 -2.99 4.12 -22.83
CA ARG A 33 -3.21 5.41 -23.48
C ARG A 33 -4.42 6.15 -22.91
N LYS A 34 -5.55 5.46 -22.74
CA LYS A 34 -6.75 6.06 -22.13
C LYS A 34 -6.52 6.47 -20.67
N ALA A 35 -5.79 5.65 -19.92
CA ALA A 35 -5.42 5.97 -18.55
C ALA A 35 -4.49 7.20 -18.50
N GLU A 36 -3.46 7.26 -19.35
CA GLU A 36 -2.56 8.40 -19.49
C GLU A 36 -3.32 9.68 -19.88
N GLU A 37 -4.21 9.62 -20.88
CA GLU A 37 -5.03 10.76 -21.30
C GLU A 37 -5.95 11.24 -20.18
N SER A 38 -6.63 10.31 -19.49
CA SER A 38 -7.47 10.66 -18.33
C SER A 38 -6.65 11.25 -17.18
N PHE A 39 -5.44 10.73 -16.97
CA PHE A 39 -4.52 11.19 -15.94
C PHE A 39 -3.94 12.58 -16.28
N GLU A 40 -3.68 12.88 -17.55
CA GLU A 40 -3.20 14.18 -18.01
C GLU A 40 -4.29 15.27 -17.88
N VAL A 41 -5.54 14.91 -18.18
CA VAL A 41 -6.72 15.78 -17.98
C VAL A 41 -7.00 16.01 -16.50
N ASP A 42 -6.97 14.96 -15.67
CA ASP A 42 -7.08 15.09 -14.21
C ASP A 42 -5.89 15.88 -13.64
N ARG A 43 -4.69 15.70 -14.20
CA ARG A 43 -3.49 16.43 -13.78
C ARG A 43 -3.61 17.92 -14.06
N THR A 44 -4.07 18.31 -15.23
CA THR A 44 -4.24 19.73 -15.59
C THR A 44 -5.38 20.39 -14.80
N THR A 45 -6.47 19.67 -14.53
CA THR A 45 -7.57 20.18 -13.68
C THR A 45 -7.21 20.25 -12.20
N VAL A 46 -6.37 19.35 -11.68
CA VAL A 46 -5.98 19.31 -10.25
C VAL A 46 -4.73 20.16 -9.96
N TYR A 47 -3.76 20.24 -10.89
CA TYR A 47 -2.45 20.87 -10.67
C TYR A 47 -2.22 22.20 -11.44
N GLY A 48 -3.15 22.62 -12.30
CA GLY A 48 -3.00 23.87 -13.07
C GLY A 48 -1.91 23.81 -14.16
N ASP A 49 -1.66 24.95 -14.82
CA ASP A 49 -0.76 25.09 -15.99
C ASP A 49 0.75 25.16 -15.64
N THR A 50 1.12 24.87 -14.39
CA THR A 50 2.52 25.06 -13.94
C THR A 50 3.43 23.91 -14.35
N ASN A 51 4.72 24.20 -14.53
CA ASN A 51 5.69 23.20 -14.97
C ASN A 51 6.23 22.43 -13.74
N PRO A 52 6.20 21.09 -13.71
CA PRO A 52 6.79 20.30 -12.64
C PRO A 52 8.29 20.59 -12.38
N MET A 53 8.99 21.15 -13.36
CA MET A 53 10.40 21.53 -13.28
C MET A 53 10.63 22.96 -12.77
N ASP A 54 9.57 23.70 -12.42
CA ASP A 54 9.70 25.03 -11.83
C ASP A 54 10.56 24.99 -10.57
N VAL A 55 11.52 25.91 -10.50
CA VAL A 55 12.33 26.14 -9.30
C VAL A 55 11.56 27.07 -8.39
N LEU A 56 11.08 26.54 -7.27
CA LEU A 56 10.41 27.31 -6.23
C LEU A 56 11.43 27.82 -5.23
N HIS A 57 11.35 29.10 -4.91
CA HIS A 57 12.10 29.71 -3.83
C HIS A 57 11.27 29.65 -2.55
N LEU A 58 11.81 29.02 -1.51
CA LEU A 58 11.14 28.83 -0.23
C LEU A 58 11.85 29.61 0.86
N ASN A 59 11.06 30.12 1.81
CA ASN A 59 11.50 30.58 3.11
C ASN A 59 10.84 29.70 4.18
N ILE A 60 11.62 28.84 4.83
CA ILE A 60 11.16 27.86 5.81
C ILE A 60 11.63 28.32 7.19
N GLY A 61 10.73 28.91 7.98
CA GLY A 61 11.05 29.42 9.32
C GLY A 61 12.21 30.43 9.34
N GLY A 62 12.39 31.19 8.27
CA GLY A 62 13.49 32.15 8.08
C GLY A 62 14.68 31.62 7.25
N THR A 63 14.74 30.31 6.98
CA THR A 63 15.81 29.72 6.16
C THR A 63 15.41 29.65 4.70
N LYS A 64 16.16 30.35 3.83
CA LYS A 64 15.92 30.36 2.39
C LYS A 64 16.51 29.14 1.70
N THR A 65 15.73 28.48 0.85
CA THR A 65 16.18 27.35 0.03
C THR A 65 15.43 27.31 -1.30
N THR A 66 15.87 26.44 -2.21
CA THR A 66 15.21 26.23 -3.51
C THR A 66 14.86 24.77 -3.71
N VAL A 67 13.73 24.49 -4.36
CA VAL A 67 13.27 23.13 -4.62
C VAL A 67 12.49 23.08 -5.93
N LEU A 68 12.51 21.93 -6.61
CA LEU A 68 11.65 21.71 -7.77
C LEU A 68 10.21 21.47 -7.32
N ARG A 69 9.23 22.02 -8.05
CA ARG A 69 7.80 21.79 -7.81
C ARG A 69 7.47 20.30 -7.73
N ARG A 70 7.97 19.49 -8.66
CA ARG A 70 7.78 18.02 -8.66
C ARG A 70 8.24 17.33 -7.37
N THR A 71 9.19 17.90 -6.63
CA THR A 71 9.67 17.32 -5.37
C THR A 71 8.65 17.55 -4.26
N LEU A 72 8.03 18.73 -4.18
CA LEU A 72 6.98 19.00 -3.19
C LEU A 72 5.65 18.31 -3.55
N ALA A 73 5.39 18.16 -4.86
CA ALA A 73 4.21 17.50 -5.40
C ALA A 73 4.38 15.98 -5.62
N SER A 74 5.45 15.36 -5.11
CA SER A 74 5.78 13.96 -5.42
C SER A 74 4.85 12.93 -4.77
N VAL A 75 3.97 13.34 -3.86
CA VAL A 75 3.02 12.48 -3.16
C VAL A 75 1.61 12.95 -3.52
N PRO A 76 0.99 12.38 -4.56
CA PRO A 76 -0.36 12.78 -4.97
C PRO A 76 -1.37 12.67 -3.82
N GLY A 77 -2.29 13.64 -3.76
CA GLY A 77 -3.30 13.72 -2.70
C GLY A 77 -2.81 14.24 -1.34
N SER A 78 -1.50 14.50 -1.17
CA SER A 78 -1.02 15.12 0.07
C SER A 78 -1.35 16.62 0.13
N MET A 79 -1.44 17.18 1.34
CA MET A 79 -1.62 18.61 1.53
C MET A 79 -0.42 19.38 0.94
N LEU A 80 0.80 18.87 1.08
CA LEU A 80 1.99 19.48 0.48
C LEU A 80 1.90 19.56 -1.04
N ALA A 81 1.47 18.47 -1.69
CA ALA A 81 1.30 18.44 -3.13
C ALA A 81 0.18 19.38 -3.59
N SER A 82 -0.92 19.47 -2.85
CA SER A 82 -2.00 20.44 -3.12
C SER A 82 -1.52 21.88 -2.94
N LYS A 83 -0.78 22.17 -1.87
CA LYS A 83 -0.26 23.52 -1.57
C LYS A 83 0.64 24.02 -2.69
N PHE A 84 1.55 23.17 -3.19
CA PHE A 84 2.52 23.52 -4.23
C PHE A 84 2.14 23.02 -5.62
N SER A 85 0.85 22.72 -5.83
CA SER A 85 0.35 22.21 -7.11
C SER A 85 0.54 23.18 -8.26
N GLY A 86 0.52 24.50 -7.98
CA GLY A 86 0.49 25.56 -8.98
C GLY A 86 -0.83 26.32 -8.99
N ARG A 87 -1.92 25.66 -8.57
CA ARG A 87 -3.27 26.21 -8.57
C ARG A 87 -3.46 27.40 -7.62
N TRP A 88 -2.71 27.41 -6.52
CA TRP A 88 -2.89 28.37 -5.43
C TRP A 88 -1.71 29.33 -5.27
N ASP A 89 -0.74 29.31 -6.19
CA ASP A 89 0.54 30.02 -6.03
C ASP A 89 0.37 31.52 -5.74
N ASP A 90 -0.63 32.17 -6.34
CA ASP A 90 -0.94 33.60 -6.12
C ASP A 90 -1.52 33.90 -4.72
N GLY A 91 -2.12 32.89 -4.08
CA GLY A 91 -2.75 33.00 -2.76
C GLY A 91 -1.92 32.43 -1.61
N LEU A 92 -0.78 31.80 -1.89
CA LEU A 92 0.10 31.28 -0.85
C LEU A 92 0.83 32.39 -0.11
N GLU A 93 1.15 32.13 1.16
CA GLU A 93 1.97 33.04 1.93
C GLU A 93 3.35 33.18 1.29
N LYS A 94 3.83 34.43 1.17
CA LYS A 94 5.17 34.75 0.70
C LYS A 94 5.84 35.73 1.66
N ASP A 95 7.17 35.66 1.71
CA ASP A 95 7.96 36.66 2.44
C ASP A 95 8.11 37.96 1.64
N ARG A 96 8.79 38.95 2.23
CA ARG A 96 9.03 40.26 1.60
C ARG A 96 9.82 40.21 0.29
N ASP A 97 10.50 39.11 0.02
CA ASP A 97 11.35 38.90 -1.15
C ASP A 97 10.68 37.93 -2.15
N ASP A 98 9.35 37.76 -2.06
CA ASP A 98 8.48 36.89 -2.89
C ASP A 98 8.80 35.38 -2.81
N ASN A 99 9.50 34.92 -1.76
CA ASN A 99 9.73 33.48 -1.54
C ASN A 99 8.51 32.87 -0.86
N PHE A 100 8.05 31.69 -1.30
CA PHE A 100 6.96 30.97 -0.64
C PHE A 100 7.31 30.66 0.81
N PHE A 101 6.47 31.11 1.73
CA PHE A 101 6.69 30.98 3.15
C PHE A 101 6.11 29.67 3.69
N ILE A 102 6.91 28.96 4.46
CA ILE A 102 6.50 27.77 5.22
C ILE A 102 6.78 28.07 6.68
N ASP A 103 5.72 28.10 7.48
CA ASP A 103 5.77 28.35 8.92
C ASP A 103 6.19 27.09 9.70
N GLU A 104 7.39 26.60 9.40
CA GLU A 104 8.00 25.42 10.01
C GLU A 104 9.47 25.67 10.30
N GLU A 105 10.02 24.99 11.31
CA GLU A 105 11.47 25.02 11.53
C GLU A 105 12.19 24.27 10.40
N PHE A 106 13.22 24.89 9.82
CA PHE A 106 13.99 24.26 8.73
C PHE A 106 14.60 22.92 9.13
N SER A 107 15.09 22.79 10.37
CA SER A 107 15.69 21.55 10.86
C SER A 107 14.69 20.38 10.89
N LEU A 108 13.40 20.69 11.08
CA LEU A 108 12.29 19.75 11.10
C LEU A 108 11.81 19.41 9.69
N PHE A 109 11.72 20.40 8.81
CA PHE A 109 11.25 20.21 7.42
C PHE A 109 12.30 19.54 6.53
N HIS A 110 13.59 19.85 6.76
CA HIS A 110 14.68 19.44 5.88
C HIS A 110 14.81 17.92 5.70
N PRO A 111 14.66 17.06 6.73
CA PRO A 111 14.71 15.60 6.57
C PRO A 111 13.67 15.06 5.58
N MET A 112 12.44 15.57 5.63
CA MET A 112 11.38 15.22 4.68
C MET A 112 11.79 15.64 3.26
N LEU A 113 12.20 16.90 3.08
CA LEU A 113 12.63 17.43 1.78
C LEU A 113 13.82 16.66 1.20
N LYS A 114 14.81 16.33 2.03
CA LYS A 114 15.99 15.52 1.65
C LYS A 114 15.57 14.12 1.20
N TYR A 115 14.65 13.47 1.92
CA TYR A 115 14.13 12.17 1.54
C TYR A 115 13.45 12.20 0.16
N LEU A 116 12.60 13.20 -0.10
CA LEU A 116 11.92 13.35 -1.39
C LEU A 116 12.89 13.58 -2.55
N ARG A 117 13.95 14.37 -2.34
CA ARG A 117 15.02 14.56 -3.34
C ARG A 117 15.74 13.25 -3.64
N ASN A 118 16.12 12.49 -2.61
CA ASN A 118 16.79 11.21 -2.79
C ASN A 118 15.89 10.20 -3.52
N LYS A 119 14.59 10.18 -3.19
CA LYS A 119 13.59 9.37 -3.90
C LYS A 119 13.53 9.71 -5.38
N ALA A 120 13.53 10.99 -5.72
CA ALA A 120 13.51 11.47 -7.11
C ALA A 120 14.79 11.13 -7.90
N HIS A 121 15.91 10.84 -7.24
CA HIS A 121 17.14 10.43 -7.92
C HIS A 121 17.13 8.97 -8.38
N GLY A 122 16.27 8.11 -7.81
CA GLY A 122 16.04 6.74 -8.29
C GLY A 122 17.28 5.82 -8.31
N ILE A 123 18.21 5.99 -7.36
CA ILE A 123 19.43 5.18 -7.33
C ILE A 123 19.20 3.92 -6.47
N ASP A 124 18.80 2.82 -7.10
CA ASP A 124 18.45 1.55 -6.44
C ASP A 124 19.61 0.88 -5.69
N ARG A 125 20.86 1.28 -5.98
CA ARG A 125 22.06 0.70 -5.35
C ARG A 125 22.11 0.91 -3.83
N TYR A 126 21.44 1.96 -3.32
CA TYR A 126 21.39 2.26 -1.89
C TYR A 126 19.93 2.35 -1.46
N PRO A 127 19.46 1.45 -0.56
CA PRO A 127 18.06 1.46 -0.15
C PRO A 127 17.69 2.80 0.49
N LEU A 128 16.63 3.41 -0.03
CA LEU A 128 16.13 4.67 0.49
C LEU A 128 15.33 4.42 1.76
N ASN A 129 15.98 4.64 2.89
CA ASN A 129 15.33 4.51 4.19
C ASN A 129 14.56 5.79 4.55
N SER A 130 13.35 5.64 5.09
CA SER A 130 12.62 6.75 5.70
C SER A 130 13.45 7.43 6.80
N PRO A 131 13.28 8.75 7.03
CA PRO A 131 13.95 9.45 8.11
C PRO A 131 13.69 8.76 9.46
N LYS A 132 14.76 8.34 10.14
CA LYS A 132 14.72 7.79 11.51
C LYS A 132 14.90 8.91 12.53
N ARG A 133 14.48 8.66 13.78
CA ARG A 133 14.65 9.50 15.00
C ARG A 133 15.51 10.75 14.77
N LEU A 134 14.85 11.91 14.72
CA LEU A 134 15.52 13.20 14.61
C LEU A 134 15.92 13.65 16.02
N GLY A 135 17.18 13.44 16.39
CA GLY A 135 17.78 14.04 17.58
C GLY A 135 17.20 13.60 18.94
N GLU A 136 17.41 14.46 19.94
CA GLU A 136 16.95 14.29 21.32
C GLU A 136 15.58 14.95 21.57
N GLY A 137 14.91 14.56 22.66
CA GLY A 137 13.65 15.17 23.09
C GLY A 137 12.45 14.84 22.19
N ASN A 138 11.54 15.81 22.05
CA ASN A 138 10.28 15.66 21.31
C ASN A 138 10.42 15.88 19.79
N THR A 139 11.62 16.20 19.30
CA THR A 139 11.90 16.56 17.91
C THR A 139 11.44 15.49 16.92
N THR A 140 11.50 14.21 17.30
CA THR A 140 10.98 13.11 16.48
C THR A 140 9.45 13.13 16.40
N GLN A 141 8.75 13.37 17.51
CA GLN A 141 7.30 13.49 17.54
C GLN A 141 6.83 14.71 16.77
N ASP A 142 7.54 15.84 16.88
CA ASP A 142 7.23 17.05 16.13
C ASP A 142 7.39 16.83 14.63
N PHE A 143 8.39 16.05 14.22
CA PHE A 143 8.55 15.66 12.82
C PHE A 143 7.39 14.81 12.31
N TYR A 144 6.92 13.86 13.12
CA TYR A 144 5.78 13.03 12.75
C TYR A 144 4.51 13.87 12.61
N ARG A 145 4.28 14.83 13.53
CA ARG A 145 3.17 15.79 13.42
C ARG A 145 3.25 16.63 12.17
N MET A 146 4.44 17.11 11.81
CA MET A 146 4.67 17.88 10.59
C MET A 146 4.40 17.02 9.34
N VAL A 147 4.97 15.81 9.26
CA VAL A 147 4.74 14.89 8.14
C VAL A 147 3.24 14.57 7.99
N GLU A 148 2.53 14.40 9.09
CA GLU A 148 1.08 14.17 9.10
C GLU A 148 0.28 15.40 8.66
N TYR A 149 0.60 16.58 9.20
CA TYR A 149 -0.02 17.85 8.82
C TYR A 149 0.06 18.06 7.30
N TYR A 150 1.21 17.78 6.70
CA TYR A 150 1.39 17.88 5.25
C TYR A 150 0.78 16.71 4.44
N GLY A 151 0.16 15.72 5.08
CA GLY A 151 -0.39 14.53 4.43
C GLY A 151 0.67 13.63 3.79
N MET A 152 1.89 13.65 4.32
CA MET A 152 3.07 13.04 3.70
C MET A 152 3.42 11.66 4.28
N THR A 153 2.65 11.15 5.25
CA THR A 153 2.94 9.89 5.96
C THR A 153 3.21 8.73 5.00
N ASN A 154 2.30 8.45 4.06
CA ASN A 154 2.48 7.37 3.07
C ASN A 154 3.64 7.60 2.09
N GLY A 155 4.00 8.86 1.84
CA GLY A 155 5.08 9.22 0.94
C GLY A 155 6.47 9.07 1.55
N ILE A 156 6.57 9.32 2.87
CA ILE A 156 7.81 9.28 3.66
C ILE A 156 8.00 7.92 4.33
N TYR A 157 6.93 7.30 4.80
CA TYR A 157 6.89 6.00 5.46
C TYR A 157 5.95 5.08 4.69
N PRO A 158 6.41 4.53 3.55
CA PRO A 158 5.56 3.69 2.73
C PRO A 158 5.16 2.41 3.48
N MET A 159 3.93 1.98 3.26
CA MET A 159 3.48 0.64 3.66
C MET A 159 3.98 -0.37 2.64
N ILE A 160 4.61 -1.44 3.11
CA ILE A 160 5.15 -2.52 2.28
C ILE A 160 4.62 -3.87 2.74
N LEU A 161 4.59 -4.84 1.82
CA LEU A 161 4.31 -6.23 2.11
C LEU A 161 5.61 -6.98 2.36
N ASN A 162 5.77 -7.51 3.57
CA ASN A 162 6.88 -8.42 3.89
C ASN A 162 6.38 -9.85 3.92
N ILE A 163 7.14 -10.77 3.31
CA ILE A 163 6.89 -12.21 3.46
C ILE A 163 7.15 -12.59 4.91
N HIS A 164 6.12 -13.13 5.55
CA HIS A 164 6.19 -13.70 6.89
C HIS A 164 6.47 -15.21 6.82
N THR A 165 5.80 -15.92 5.92
CA THR A 165 6.09 -17.33 5.58
C THR A 165 5.89 -17.57 4.08
N GLY A 166 6.64 -18.53 3.53
CA GLY A 166 6.68 -18.83 2.10
C GLY A 166 8.06 -18.56 1.50
N SER A 167 8.21 -18.82 0.19
CA SER A 167 9.46 -18.57 -0.53
C SER A 167 9.38 -17.28 -1.32
N GLU A 168 10.42 -16.44 -1.23
CA GLU A 168 10.53 -15.22 -2.04
C GLU A 168 10.52 -15.52 -3.54
N ASP A 169 11.11 -16.64 -3.97
CA ASP A 169 11.10 -17.09 -5.37
C ASP A 169 9.70 -17.39 -5.91
N SER A 170 8.73 -17.60 -5.02
CA SER A 170 7.34 -17.88 -5.37
C SER A 170 6.46 -16.61 -5.46
N VAL A 171 7.03 -15.44 -5.18
CA VAL A 171 6.31 -14.16 -5.18
C VAL A 171 6.83 -13.25 -6.28
N GLU A 172 5.92 -12.79 -7.12
CA GLU A 172 6.19 -11.71 -8.07
C GLU A 172 5.70 -10.39 -7.48
N TYR A 173 6.62 -9.46 -7.22
CA TYR A 173 6.28 -8.10 -6.78
C TYR A 173 5.98 -7.23 -8.00
N ILE A 174 4.74 -6.80 -8.12
CA ILE A 174 4.28 -5.89 -9.18
C ILE A 174 4.46 -4.43 -8.71
N GLY A 175 4.28 -4.20 -7.40
CA GLY A 175 4.53 -2.93 -6.73
C GLY A 175 4.72 -3.11 -5.22
N PRO A 176 4.92 -2.01 -4.46
CA PRO A 176 5.18 -2.08 -3.01
C PRO A 176 4.01 -2.67 -2.21
N LYS A 177 2.80 -2.66 -2.79
CA LYS A 177 1.54 -3.12 -2.21
C LYS A 177 0.79 -4.11 -3.09
N GLU A 178 1.42 -4.58 -4.17
CA GLU A 178 0.80 -5.45 -5.17
C GLU A 178 1.72 -6.62 -5.49
N VAL A 179 1.20 -7.83 -5.30
CA VAL A 179 1.97 -9.06 -5.44
C VAL A 179 1.13 -10.15 -6.10
N ASN A 180 1.81 -11.09 -6.74
CA ASN A 180 1.24 -12.36 -7.16
C ASN A 180 2.02 -13.52 -6.54
N ALA A 181 1.37 -14.26 -5.65
CA ALA A 181 1.96 -15.41 -4.97
C ALA A 181 1.60 -16.72 -5.68
N LYS A 182 2.60 -17.37 -6.31
CA LYS A 182 2.43 -18.65 -7.02
C LYS A 182 2.15 -19.80 -6.06
N GLU A 183 2.67 -19.71 -4.84
CA GLU A 183 2.43 -20.65 -3.75
C GLU A 183 1.76 -19.99 -2.55
N TRP A 184 1.25 -20.81 -1.64
CA TRP A 184 0.62 -20.35 -0.41
C TRP A 184 1.62 -19.58 0.45
N THR A 185 1.44 -18.26 0.49
CA THR A 185 2.39 -17.32 1.08
C THR A 185 1.65 -16.43 2.06
N THR A 186 2.25 -16.18 3.22
CA THR A 186 1.69 -15.24 4.20
C THR A 186 2.52 -13.97 4.22
N PHE A 187 1.86 -12.85 4.02
CA PHE A 187 2.42 -11.50 4.08
C PHE A 187 2.00 -10.81 5.38
N GLN A 188 2.88 -9.94 5.89
CA GLN A 188 2.54 -8.96 6.90
C GLN A 188 2.64 -7.56 6.27
N LEU A 189 1.60 -6.76 6.44
CA LEU A 189 1.65 -5.34 6.04
C LEU A 189 2.39 -4.56 7.13
N VAL A 190 3.50 -3.91 6.75
CA VAL A 190 4.37 -3.19 7.67
C VAL A 190 4.62 -1.76 7.21
N VAL A 191 4.85 -0.86 8.17
CA VAL A 191 5.32 0.51 7.92
C VAL A 191 6.84 0.47 7.81
N GLU A 192 7.41 0.83 6.66
CA GLU A 192 8.85 0.98 6.54
C GLU A 192 9.33 2.21 7.34
N GLY A 193 10.39 2.06 8.14
CA GLY A 193 11.00 3.16 8.90
C GLY A 193 10.25 3.63 10.16
N GLY A 194 8.97 3.25 10.31
CA GLY A 194 8.21 3.24 11.57
C GLY A 194 8.00 4.61 12.25
N HIS A 195 6.99 5.37 11.80
CA HIS A 195 6.49 6.56 12.52
C HIS A 195 5.65 6.21 13.78
N GLY A 196 5.52 4.92 14.12
CA GLY A 196 4.90 4.46 15.36
C GLY A 196 3.36 4.34 15.35
N ARG A 197 2.65 4.94 14.40
CA ARG A 197 1.19 4.72 14.26
C ARG A 197 0.95 3.35 13.66
N ARG A 198 -0.05 2.64 14.18
CA ARG A 198 -0.39 1.29 13.77
C ARG A 198 -1.47 1.32 12.70
N VAL A 199 -1.56 0.25 11.92
CA VAL A 199 -2.68 0.08 10.97
C VAL A 199 -3.93 -0.22 11.76
N LYS A 200 -4.95 0.59 11.53
CA LYS A 200 -6.28 0.49 12.14
C LYS A 200 -7.27 -0.21 11.21
N SER A 201 -7.19 0.08 9.92
CA SER A 201 -8.03 -0.52 8.89
C SER A 201 -7.22 -0.70 7.61
N TYR A 202 -7.59 -1.69 6.78
CA TYR A 202 -6.99 -1.87 5.45
C TYR A 202 -7.97 -2.55 4.49
N GLU A 203 -7.73 -2.35 3.20
CA GLU A 203 -8.51 -2.96 2.12
C GLU A 203 -7.58 -3.70 1.16
N VAL A 204 -8.01 -4.89 0.76
CA VAL A 204 -7.35 -5.74 -0.22
C VAL A 204 -8.26 -5.91 -1.43
N ARG A 205 -7.72 -5.74 -2.62
CA ARG A 205 -8.38 -6.09 -3.88
C ARG A 205 -7.74 -7.35 -4.45
N LEU A 206 -8.56 -8.33 -4.81
CA LEU A 206 -8.09 -9.59 -5.38
C LEU A 206 -7.74 -9.44 -6.86
N GLY A 207 -6.59 -10.00 -7.24
CA GLY A 207 -6.11 -10.07 -8.61
C GLY A 207 -6.63 -11.29 -9.35
N ASP A 208 -5.93 -11.65 -10.43
CA ASP A 208 -6.20 -12.89 -11.16
C ASP A 208 -5.75 -14.12 -10.37
N ASP A 209 -6.37 -15.26 -10.69
CA ASP A 209 -5.95 -16.59 -10.23
C ASP A 209 -5.87 -16.82 -8.72
N VAL A 210 -6.62 -16.05 -7.92
CA VAL A 210 -6.78 -16.34 -6.49
C VAL A 210 -7.43 -17.71 -6.30
N LYS A 211 -6.64 -18.66 -5.80
CA LYS A 211 -7.09 -20.04 -5.51
C LYS A 211 -7.44 -20.22 -4.04
N ARG A 212 -6.83 -19.42 -3.18
CA ARG A 212 -7.06 -19.43 -1.74
C ARG A 212 -6.68 -18.08 -1.14
N ILE A 213 -7.47 -17.62 -0.17
CA ILE A 213 -7.25 -16.35 0.51
C ILE A 213 -7.76 -16.40 1.97
N GLN A 214 -6.94 -15.86 2.87
CA GLN A 214 -7.27 -15.54 4.25
C GLN A 214 -6.71 -14.15 4.56
N ILE A 215 -7.55 -13.25 5.07
CA ILE A 215 -7.19 -11.86 5.36
C ILE A 215 -7.51 -11.59 6.82
N GLY A 216 -6.54 -11.14 7.58
CA GLY A 216 -6.63 -11.16 9.04
C GLY A 216 -5.67 -10.25 9.76
N TRP A 217 -5.53 -10.54 11.04
CA TRP A 217 -4.69 -9.79 11.94
C TRP A 217 -3.94 -10.75 12.87
N LYS A 218 -2.75 -10.35 13.30
CA LYS A 218 -2.07 -10.91 14.48
C LYS A 218 -1.98 -9.90 15.60
N THR A 219 -1.94 -10.38 16.84
CA THR A 219 -1.58 -9.54 17.99
C THR A 219 -0.07 -9.31 18.06
N SER A 220 0.37 -8.17 18.59
CA SER A 220 1.80 -7.77 18.58
C SER A 220 2.72 -8.60 19.49
N ASN A 221 2.20 -9.22 20.54
CA ASN A 221 3.00 -10.02 21.49
C ASN A 221 2.92 -11.54 21.25
N GLY A 222 2.03 -11.99 20.35
CA GLY A 222 1.95 -13.40 19.98
C GLY A 222 3.06 -13.76 19.01
N ALA A 223 3.94 -14.67 19.40
CA ALA A 223 4.74 -15.37 18.40
C ALA A 223 3.78 -16.14 17.49
N VAL A 224 3.69 -15.71 16.23
CA VAL A 224 2.89 -16.42 15.24
C VAL A 224 3.81 -17.45 14.58
N THR A 225 3.54 -18.72 14.86
CA THR A 225 4.27 -19.84 14.28
C THR A 225 3.32 -20.62 13.40
N PHE A 226 3.72 -20.79 12.14
CA PHE A 226 3.06 -21.69 11.20
C PHE A 226 3.80 -23.01 11.19
N ASN A 227 3.09 -24.14 11.28
CA ASN A 227 3.75 -25.43 11.19
C ASN A 227 4.22 -25.68 9.75
N GLU A 228 5.50 -26.00 9.57
CA GLU A 228 6.05 -26.33 8.26
C GLU A 228 5.30 -27.49 7.59
N GLY A 229 5.13 -27.42 6.28
CA GLY A 229 4.41 -28.43 5.51
C GLY A 229 2.90 -28.47 5.73
N THR A 230 2.35 -27.58 6.56
CA THR A 230 0.90 -27.42 6.71
C THR A 230 0.36 -26.34 5.79
N SER A 231 -0.95 -26.38 5.55
CA SER A 231 -1.65 -25.36 4.78
C SER A 231 -2.27 -24.27 5.67
N GLN A 232 -1.71 -24.05 6.86
CA GLN A 232 -2.18 -23.02 7.79
C GLN A 232 -1.89 -21.62 7.21
N GLY A 233 -2.82 -20.69 7.41
CA GLY A 233 -2.55 -19.26 7.21
C GLY A 233 -3.15 -18.43 8.34
N VAL A 234 -3.26 -17.13 8.13
CA VAL A 234 -3.78 -16.20 9.13
C VAL A 234 -5.19 -16.63 9.58
N GLY A 235 -5.42 -16.65 10.89
CA GLY A 235 -6.65 -17.16 11.51
C GLY A 235 -6.59 -18.64 11.90
N ASP A 236 -5.74 -19.46 11.25
CA ASP A 236 -5.59 -20.89 11.57
C ASP A 236 -4.69 -21.16 12.80
N VAL A 237 -3.97 -20.14 13.28
CA VAL A 237 -2.96 -20.24 14.33
C VAL A 237 -3.27 -19.32 15.51
N THR A 238 -2.73 -19.64 16.68
CA THR A 238 -2.91 -18.83 17.90
C THR A 238 -2.46 -17.39 17.70
N HIS A 239 -3.14 -16.47 18.38
CA HIS A 239 -2.93 -15.02 18.31
C HIS A 239 -3.31 -14.38 16.96
N THR A 240 -4.14 -15.06 16.17
CA THR A 240 -4.62 -14.55 14.89
C THR A 240 -6.12 -14.72 14.71
N HIS A 241 -6.73 -13.80 13.97
CA HIS A 241 -8.09 -13.93 13.48
C HIS A 241 -8.17 -13.46 12.03
N ALA A 242 -9.06 -14.04 11.24
CA ALA A 242 -9.13 -13.77 9.82
C ALA A 242 -10.50 -14.08 9.21
N LEU A 243 -10.78 -13.41 8.10
CA LEU A 243 -11.80 -13.81 7.14
C LEU A 243 -11.17 -14.78 6.12
N ASP A 244 -11.73 -15.98 6.01
CA ASP A 244 -11.37 -16.98 5.00
C ASP A 244 -12.47 -17.07 3.94
N LEU A 245 -12.24 -16.42 2.80
CA LEU A 245 -13.21 -16.42 1.70
C LEU A 245 -13.20 -17.73 0.91
N THR A 246 -12.26 -18.63 1.18
CA THR A 246 -12.18 -19.94 0.49
C THR A 246 -13.04 -20.98 1.21
N ARG A 247 -13.04 -20.93 2.54
CA ARG A 247 -13.87 -21.80 3.39
C ARG A 247 -15.18 -21.16 3.81
N SER A 248 -15.41 -19.89 3.45
CA SER A 248 -16.54 -19.08 3.89
C SER A 248 -16.67 -19.09 5.42
N THR A 249 -15.57 -18.79 6.12
CA THR A 249 -15.51 -18.82 7.58
C THR A 249 -14.80 -17.59 8.15
N TYR A 250 -15.21 -17.20 9.35
CA TYR A 250 -14.42 -16.36 10.23
C TYR A 250 -13.60 -17.22 11.18
N LEU A 251 -12.29 -17.11 11.11
CA LEU A 251 -11.33 -17.89 11.88
C LEU A 251 -10.82 -17.10 13.08
N VAL A 252 -10.74 -17.75 14.23
CA VAL A 252 -10.11 -17.22 15.44
C VAL A 252 -9.32 -18.32 16.11
N ASN A 253 -7.98 -18.19 16.15
CA ASN A 253 -7.09 -19.17 16.78
C ASN A 253 -7.32 -20.62 16.31
N GLY A 254 -7.57 -20.82 15.01
CA GLY A 254 -7.87 -22.13 14.41
C GLY A 254 -9.35 -22.53 14.44
N ASN A 255 -10.20 -21.83 15.20
CA ASN A 255 -11.62 -22.12 15.28
C ASN A 255 -12.41 -21.32 14.23
N GLY A 256 -13.13 -22.03 13.35
CA GLY A 256 -13.93 -21.42 12.29
C GLY A 256 -15.40 -21.29 12.65
N ASN A 257 -15.96 -20.10 12.44
CA ASN A 257 -17.39 -19.84 12.45
C ASN A 257 -17.86 -19.62 11.00
N PRO A 258 -18.82 -20.41 10.48
CA PRO A 258 -19.33 -20.22 9.12
C PRO A 258 -19.89 -18.82 8.90
N ILE A 259 -19.66 -18.28 7.71
CA ILE A 259 -20.30 -17.07 7.19
C ILE A 259 -21.06 -17.47 5.92
N ASP A 260 -22.31 -17.04 5.83
CA ASP A 260 -23.13 -17.33 4.67
C ASP A 260 -22.60 -16.62 3.42
N ARG A 261 -22.44 -17.39 2.35
CA ARG A 261 -22.29 -16.91 0.96
C ARG A 261 -21.10 -15.96 0.73
N LEU A 262 -19.92 -16.31 1.23
CA LEU A 262 -18.67 -15.68 0.80
C LEU A 262 -18.17 -16.34 -0.47
N GLU A 263 -18.38 -15.68 -1.61
CA GLU A 263 -17.72 -16.00 -2.87
C GLU A 263 -16.71 -14.90 -3.22
N HIS A 264 -15.67 -15.25 -3.96
CA HIS A 264 -14.68 -14.29 -4.42
C HIS A 264 -14.32 -14.52 -5.89
N LYS A 265 -13.99 -13.43 -6.57
CA LYS A 265 -13.56 -13.40 -7.97
C LYS A 265 -12.48 -12.33 -8.14
N LYS A 266 -11.91 -12.25 -9.35
CA LYS A 266 -11.05 -11.13 -9.72
C LYS A 266 -11.77 -9.80 -9.46
N GLY A 267 -11.09 -8.90 -8.75
CA GLY A 267 -11.58 -7.57 -8.42
C GLY A 267 -12.42 -7.50 -7.15
N THR A 268 -12.73 -8.64 -6.50
CA THR A 268 -13.39 -8.63 -5.18
C THR A 268 -12.57 -7.81 -4.20
N THR A 269 -13.23 -6.90 -3.47
CA THR A 269 -12.59 -6.10 -2.42
C THR A 269 -12.95 -6.64 -1.05
N ILE A 270 -11.97 -6.69 -0.16
CA ILE A 270 -12.12 -7.12 1.23
C ILE A 270 -11.58 -6.01 2.12
N ARG A 271 -12.43 -5.44 2.96
CA ARG A 271 -12.04 -4.38 3.87
C ARG A 271 -12.20 -4.83 5.31
N SER A 272 -11.16 -4.57 6.10
CA SER A 272 -11.15 -4.80 7.54
C SER A 272 -11.04 -3.46 8.25
N GLU A 273 -11.96 -3.19 9.17
CA GLU A 273 -12.00 -1.95 9.95
C GLU A 273 -11.81 -2.21 11.44
N GLU A 274 -11.19 -1.24 12.12
CA GLU A 274 -11.03 -1.23 13.58
C GLU A 274 -10.36 -2.52 14.10
N TYR A 275 -9.24 -2.90 13.50
CA TYR A 275 -8.50 -4.14 13.79
C TYR A 275 -9.31 -5.43 13.56
N GLY A 276 -10.28 -5.38 12.65
CA GLY A 276 -11.13 -6.51 12.30
C GLY A 276 -12.38 -6.65 13.17
N LYS A 277 -12.84 -5.56 13.80
CA LYS A 277 -14.20 -5.51 14.37
C LYS A 277 -15.26 -5.64 13.30
N VAL A 278 -15.04 -5.03 12.13
CA VAL A 278 -16.00 -5.03 11.02
C VAL A 278 -15.30 -5.46 9.74
N TRP A 279 -15.94 -6.36 9.01
CA TRP A 279 -15.46 -6.90 7.75
C TRP A 279 -16.46 -6.65 6.64
N TYR A 280 -15.96 -6.15 5.51
CA TYR A 280 -16.73 -5.93 4.30
C TYR A 280 -16.17 -6.77 3.17
N VAL A 281 -17.06 -7.27 2.32
CA VAL A 281 -16.72 -7.86 1.01
C VAL A 281 -17.56 -7.15 -0.05
N ASP A 282 -16.91 -6.59 -1.06
CA ASP A 282 -17.55 -5.78 -2.12
C ASP A 282 -18.46 -4.66 -1.58
N GLY A 283 -18.08 -4.09 -0.42
CA GLY A 283 -18.80 -3.00 0.26
C GLY A 283 -19.90 -3.45 1.22
N GLU A 284 -20.26 -4.74 1.25
CA GLU A 284 -21.29 -5.28 2.13
C GLU A 284 -20.68 -5.84 3.42
N ILE A 285 -21.31 -5.59 4.58
CA ILE A 285 -20.84 -6.13 5.85
C ILE A 285 -21.11 -7.64 5.89
N VAL A 286 -20.06 -8.44 6.06
CA VAL A 286 -20.13 -9.91 6.11
C VAL A 286 -19.87 -10.48 7.50
N CYS A 287 -19.16 -9.73 8.34
CA CYS A 287 -18.85 -10.15 9.70
C CYS A 287 -18.63 -8.95 10.61
N THR A 288 -19.24 -9.00 11.79
CA THR A 288 -18.97 -8.08 12.89
C THR A 288 -18.60 -8.91 14.12
N SER A 289 -17.48 -8.58 14.75
CA SER A 289 -17.15 -9.15 16.05
C SER A 289 -18.06 -8.49 17.11
N SER A 290 -18.78 -9.27 17.92
CA SER A 290 -19.48 -8.72 19.10
C SER A 290 -18.46 -8.17 20.11
N GLU A 291 -18.85 -7.17 20.91
CA GLU A 291 -17.93 -6.55 21.89
C GLU A 291 -17.30 -7.58 22.81
N GLU A 292 -18.06 -8.52 23.37
CA GLU A 292 -17.54 -9.60 24.25
C GLU A 292 -16.53 -10.53 23.52
N LYS A 293 -16.82 -10.94 22.28
CA LYS A 293 -15.90 -11.82 21.51
C LYS A 293 -14.66 -11.08 21.05
N PHE A 294 -14.78 -9.79 20.75
CA PHE A 294 -13.65 -8.95 20.39
C PHE A 294 -12.80 -8.65 21.62
N GLU A 295 -13.40 -8.43 22.79
CA GLU A 295 -12.65 -8.29 24.04
C GLU A 295 -11.89 -9.57 24.40
N ASP A 296 -12.40 -10.77 24.13
CA ASP A 296 -11.64 -12.01 24.33
C ASP A 296 -10.47 -12.18 23.34
N ILE A 297 -10.67 -11.79 22.08
CA ILE A 297 -9.62 -11.81 21.04
C ILE A 297 -8.57 -10.74 21.30
N VAL A 298 -8.99 -9.60 21.87
CA VAL A 298 -8.21 -8.38 21.99
C VAL A 298 -8.02 -7.97 23.46
N ALA A 299 -8.21 -8.84 24.45
CA ALA A 299 -7.90 -8.58 25.86
C ALA A 299 -6.41 -8.20 26.06
N SER A 300 -5.59 -8.42 25.03
CA SER A 300 -4.22 -7.91 24.85
C SER A 300 -4.11 -6.50 24.23
N LEU A 301 -5.17 -5.68 24.21
CA LEU A 301 -5.26 -4.33 23.60
C LEU A 301 -4.13 -3.38 24.03
N PHE A 302 -3.44 -3.66 25.14
CA PHE A 302 -2.25 -2.94 25.57
C PHE A 302 -1.08 -2.99 24.58
N TYR A 303 -1.09 -3.86 23.56
CA TYR A 303 0.11 -4.17 22.77
C TYR A 303 0.01 -4.01 21.25
N GLY A 304 -1.20 -3.90 20.66
CA GLY A 304 -1.40 -3.61 19.23
C GLY A 304 -1.65 -4.82 18.32
N MET A 305 -1.97 -4.53 17.05
CA MET A 305 -2.31 -5.51 16.02
C MET A 305 -1.59 -5.23 14.72
N HIS A 306 -1.30 -6.28 13.95
CA HIS A 306 -0.67 -6.16 12.63
C HIS A 306 -1.49 -6.90 11.56
N PRO A 307 -1.77 -6.26 10.42
CA PRO A 307 -2.42 -6.93 9.30
C PRO A 307 -1.59 -8.08 8.76
N MET A 308 -2.25 -9.20 8.45
CA MET A 308 -1.65 -10.35 7.79
C MET A 308 -2.57 -10.86 6.70
N ILE A 309 -1.98 -11.32 5.59
CA ILE A 309 -2.71 -11.90 4.47
C ILE A 309 -2.02 -13.19 4.04
N SER A 310 -2.75 -14.32 4.06
CA SER A 310 -2.28 -15.58 3.47
C SER A 310 -3.01 -15.81 2.15
N ILE A 311 -2.26 -15.93 1.05
CA ILE A 311 -2.82 -15.99 -0.29
C ILE A 311 -2.04 -16.95 -1.20
N LYS A 312 -2.76 -17.55 -2.15
CA LYS A 312 -2.21 -18.12 -3.40
C LYS A 312 -2.96 -17.47 -4.56
N GLY A 313 -2.28 -16.58 -5.30
CA GLY A 313 -2.82 -15.73 -6.35
C GLY A 313 -2.44 -14.25 -6.20
N GLY A 314 -3.05 -13.39 -7.01
CA GLY A 314 -2.79 -11.94 -7.03
C GLY A 314 -3.56 -11.15 -5.96
N MET A 315 -2.94 -10.10 -5.41
CA MET A 315 -3.62 -9.11 -4.57
C MET A 315 -2.95 -7.74 -4.61
N GLU A 316 -3.72 -6.72 -4.24
CA GLU A 316 -3.26 -5.34 -4.04
C GLU A 316 -3.85 -4.75 -2.76
N ILE A 317 -3.05 -4.04 -1.96
CA ILE A 317 -3.58 -3.21 -0.86
C ILE A 317 -4.00 -1.85 -1.41
N THR A 318 -5.30 -1.63 -1.50
CA THR A 318 -5.90 -0.42 -2.11
C THR A 318 -6.06 0.72 -1.11
N SER A 319 -6.23 0.42 0.18
CA SER A 319 -6.42 1.42 1.22
C SER A 319 -5.82 0.98 2.56
N VAL A 320 -5.30 1.95 3.31
CA VAL A 320 -4.77 1.76 4.67
C VAL A 320 -5.14 2.98 5.49
N VAL A 321 -5.74 2.75 6.66
CA VAL A 321 -6.04 3.77 7.67
C VAL A 321 -5.15 3.50 8.88
N LEU A 322 -4.45 4.53 9.34
CA LEU A 322 -3.60 4.47 10.52
C LEU A 322 -4.38 4.97 11.76
N GLU A 323 -3.98 4.53 12.94
CA GLU A 323 -4.45 5.12 14.21
C GLU A 323 -4.19 6.62 14.28
N ASP A 324 -5.07 7.38 14.90
CA ASP A 324 -4.87 8.82 15.16
C ASP A 324 -3.75 9.07 16.18
#